data_AF-A0A0R3QCL0-F1
#
_entry.id   AF-A0A0R3QCL0-F1
#
_cell.length_a   1.000
_cell.length_b   1.000
_cell.length_c   1.000
_cell.angle_alpha   90.00
_cell.angle_beta   90.00
_cell.angle_gamma   90.00
#
_symmetry.space_group_name_H-M   'P 1'
#
loop_
_entity.id
_entity.type
_entity.pdbx_description
1 polymer ?
#
loop_
_entity_poly.entity_id
_entity_poly.type
_entity_poly.pdbx_seq_one_letter_code
_entity_poly.pdbx_strand_id
1 'polypeptide(L)'
;LVCDDFSGYKACFELGVTEAGCLAHARRKFHELWVNHGSPIGKQALKFFGELYEFERVVAELGPEDRRRVRQERSRKVADALHQWLTAQRQKVPEGSATAKAIDYSLKRWLALTRYIDDANLPADNNRVENQIRPIALGRQNWLFAGSLRAGRRAAAVMSLVHSARLNGHEPHAYLKDVLERLPTHPASRIAELLPHRWQSS
;
A
#
# COMPACT_ATOMS: atom_id res chain seq x y z
N LEU A 1 9.70 -1.84 -1.00
CA LEU A 1 8.52 -1.51 -0.16
C LEU A 1 7.57 -0.65 -0.99
N VAL A 2 6.34 -1.10 -1.25
CA VAL A 2 5.33 -0.26 -1.93
C VAL A 2 4.67 0.65 -0.89
N CYS A 3 4.91 1.95 -0.96
CA CYS A 3 4.41 2.90 0.04
C CYS A 3 4.14 4.30 -0.54
N ASP A 4 3.44 5.11 0.25
CA ASP A 4 3.35 6.55 0.06
C ASP A 4 4.67 7.24 0.46
N ASP A 5 4.66 8.58 0.50
CA ASP A 5 5.82 9.39 0.90
C ASP A 5 5.83 9.65 2.42
N PHE A 6 5.30 8.70 3.21
CA PHE A 6 5.30 8.85 4.65
C PHE A 6 6.74 8.81 5.18
N SER A 7 7.14 9.86 5.90
CA SER A 7 8.52 10.06 6.35
C SER A 7 9.07 8.92 7.21
N GLY A 8 8.18 8.18 7.91
CA GLY A 8 8.57 7.04 8.73
C GLY A 8 9.24 5.89 7.95
N TYR A 9 9.06 5.81 6.62
CA TYR A 9 9.71 4.79 5.80
C TYR A 9 11.13 5.16 5.36
N LYS A 10 11.54 6.43 5.47
CA LYS A 10 12.86 6.88 5.00
C LYS A 10 14.00 6.14 5.69
N ALA A 11 13.86 5.86 6.98
CA ALA A 11 14.83 5.08 7.74
C ALA A 11 15.00 3.65 7.17
N CYS A 12 13.95 3.06 6.61
CA CYS A 12 14.05 1.75 5.96
C CYS A 12 14.86 1.81 4.65
N PHE A 13 14.81 2.93 3.92
CA PHE A 13 15.55 3.09 2.67
C PHE A 13 17.06 3.24 2.92
N GLU A 14 17.43 3.93 4.01
CA GLU A 14 18.83 3.99 4.48
C GLU A 14 19.38 2.60 4.86
N LEU A 15 18.50 1.68 5.26
CA LEU A 15 18.84 0.28 5.57
C LEU A 15 18.83 -0.64 4.33
N GLY A 16 18.79 -0.09 3.12
CA GLY A 16 18.90 -0.82 1.86
C GLY A 16 17.57 -1.30 1.26
N VAL A 17 16.42 -0.92 1.85
CA VAL A 17 15.12 -1.22 1.24
C VAL A 17 14.89 -0.31 0.04
N THR A 18 14.62 -0.89 -1.13
CA THR A 18 14.26 -0.10 -2.31
C THR A 18 12.79 0.35 -2.25
N GLU A 19 12.56 1.64 -2.40
CA GLU A 19 11.22 2.24 -2.48
C GLU A 19 10.45 1.73 -3.71
N ALA A 20 9.15 1.55 -3.64
CA ALA A 20 8.26 1.45 -4.79
C ALA A 20 7.08 2.38 -4.53
N GLY A 21 6.81 3.29 -5.44
CA GLY A 21 5.84 4.36 -5.24
C GLY A 21 4.42 3.83 -5.44
N CYS A 22 3.52 4.13 -4.51
CA CYS A 22 2.11 3.80 -4.68
C CYS A 22 1.40 4.76 -5.66
N LEU A 23 0.97 4.25 -6.82
CA LEU A 23 0.24 5.03 -7.83
C LEU A 23 -1.07 5.61 -7.32
N ALA A 24 -1.76 4.91 -6.41
CA ALA A 24 -3.02 5.38 -5.84
C ALA A 24 -2.85 6.71 -5.08
N HIS A 25 -1.71 6.91 -4.40
CA HIS A 25 -1.42 8.18 -3.70
C HIS A 25 -1.10 9.31 -4.65
N ALA A 26 -0.36 9.05 -5.74
CA ALA A 26 -0.12 10.05 -6.77
C ALA A 26 -1.45 10.45 -7.44
N ARG A 27 -2.26 9.47 -7.84
CA ARG A 27 -3.59 9.67 -8.42
C ARG A 27 -4.52 10.47 -7.51
N ARG A 28 -4.54 10.18 -6.19
CA ARG A 28 -5.42 10.86 -5.21
C ARG A 28 -5.21 12.37 -5.20
N LYS A 29 -3.97 12.83 -5.32
CA LYS A 29 -3.66 14.28 -5.38
C LYS A 29 -4.32 14.97 -6.58
N PHE A 30 -4.29 14.34 -7.75
CA PHE A 30 -4.99 14.88 -8.92
C PHE A 30 -6.52 14.76 -8.83
N HIS A 31 -7.01 13.72 -8.16
CA HIS A 31 -8.43 13.57 -7.86
C HIS A 31 -8.93 14.70 -6.96
N GLU A 32 -8.21 15.02 -5.89
CA GLU A 32 -8.52 16.15 -5.00
C GLU A 32 -8.53 17.47 -5.76
N LEU A 33 -7.58 17.70 -6.67
CA LEU A 33 -7.59 18.89 -7.54
C LEU A 33 -8.82 18.96 -8.44
N TRP A 34 -9.26 17.83 -8.97
CA TRP A 34 -10.45 17.80 -9.82
C TRP A 34 -11.74 18.03 -9.01
N VAL A 35 -11.93 17.28 -7.92
CA VAL A 35 -13.16 17.34 -7.13
C VAL A 35 -13.32 18.67 -6.40
N ASN A 36 -12.23 19.21 -5.83
CA ASN A 36 -12.31 20.41 -4.99
C ASN A 36 -12.21 21.71 -5.81
N HIS A 37 -11.61 21.67 -7.00
CA HIS A 37 -11.25 22.88 -7.75
C HIS A 37 -11.59 22.82 -9.24
N GLY A 38 -12.22 21.75 -9.73
CA GLY A 38 -12.54 21.59 -11.16
C GLY A 38 -11.30 21.63 -12.06
N SER A 39 -10.12 21.28 -11.53
CA SER A 39 -8.84 21.47 -12.22
C SER A 39 -8.77 20.69 -13.54
N PRO A 40 -8.62 21.35 -14.71
CA PRO A 40 -8.44 20.66 -15.99
C PRO A 40 -7.18 19.79 -16.01
N ILE A 41 -6.12 20.25 -15.33
CA ILE A 41 -4.88 19.49 -15.16
C ILE A 41 -5.16 18.23 -14.32
N GLY A 42 -5.89 18.36 -13.21
CA GLY A 42 -6.32 17.22 -12.41
C GLY A 42 -7.09 16.19 -13.24
N LYS A 43 -8.09 16.64 -14.00
CA LYS A 43 -8.89 15.78 -14.88
C LYS A 43 -8.06 15.07 -15.94
N GLN A 44 -7.13 15.77 -16.59
CA GLN A 44 -6.30 15.17 -17.63
C GLN A 44 -5.30 14.17 -17.04
N ALA A 45 -4.68 14.47 -15.90
CA ALA A 45 -3.81 13.52 -15.20
C ALA A 45 -4.56 12.23 -14.84
N LEU A 46 -5.81 12.34 -14.37
CA LEU A 46 -6.65 11.18 -14.03
C LEU A 46 -6.91 10.25 -15.23
N LYS A 47 -6.92 10.76 -16.47
CA LYS A 47 -7.04 9.91 -17.66
C LYS A 47 -5.82 9.02 -17.85
N PHE A 48 -4.61 9.58 -17.74
CA PHE A 48 -3.38 8.80 -17.79
C PHE A 48 -3.34 7.73 -16.69
N PHE A 49 -3.70 8.09 -15.45
CA PHE A 49 -3.79 7.08 -14.38
C PHE A 49 -4.85 6.02 -14.68
N GLY A 50 -6.00 6.41 -15.26
CA GLY A 50 -7.02 5.48 -15.70
C GLY A 50 -6.48 4.44 -16.69
N GLU A 51 -5.76 4.88 -17.72
CA GLU A 51 -5.12 3.99 -18.70
C GLU A 51 -4.10 3.05 -18.07
N LEU A 52 -3.25 3.54 -17.16
CA LEU A 52 -2.32 2.68 -16.40
C LEU A 52 -3.07 1.60 -15.61
N TYR A 53 -4.18 1.95 -14.97
CA TYR A 53 -5.00 0.99 -14.23
C TYR A 53 -5.77 0.01 -15.13
N GLU A 54 -6.16 0.41 -16.35
CA GLU A 54 -6.70 -0.54 -17.34
C GLU A 54 -5.67 -1.61 -17.70
N PHE A 55 -4.41 -1.24 -17.92
CA PHE A 55 -3.38 -2.24 -18.19
C PHE A 55 -3.09 -3.12 -16.97
N GLU A 56 -3.12 -2.57 -15.77
CA GLU A 56 -2.97 -3.37 -14.55
C GLU A 56 -4.10 -4.39 -14.37
N ARG A 57 -5.34 -4.06 -14.77
CA ARG A 57 -6.44 -5.04 -14.83
C ARG A 57 -6.17 -6.16 -15.83
N VAL A 58 -5.65 -5.83 -17.01
CA VAL A 58 -5.35 -6.81 -18.06
C VAL A 58 -4.25 -7.78 -17.61
N VAL A 59 -3.22 -7.30 -16.91
CA VAL A 59 -2.08 -8.14 -16.48
C VAL A 59 -2.27 -8.85 -15.15
N ALA A 60 -3.42 -8.68 -14.49
CA ALA A 60 -3.69 -9.22 -13.15
C ALA A 60 -3.56 -10.75 -13.12
N GLU A 61 -4.12 -11.42 -14.12
CA GLU A 61 -4.14 -12.89 -14.24
C GLU A 61 -2.95 -13.45 -15.06
N LEU A 62 -2.07 -12.59 -15.56
CA LEU A 62 -0.90 -13.02 -16.34
C LEU A 62 0.24 -13.51 -15.44
N GLY A 63 1.02 -14.45 -15.97
CA GLY A 63 2.29 -14.86 -15.39
C GLY A 63 3.32 -13.71 -15.38
N PRO A 64 4.38 -13.80 -14.55
CA PRO A 64 5.33 -12.71 -14.35
C PRO A 64 5.98 -12.18 -15.63
N GLU A 65 6.38 -13.06 -16.55
CA GLU A 65 7.03 -12.66 -17.81
C GLU A 65 6.09 -11.89 -18.73
N ASP A 66 4.88 -12.40 -18.94
CA ASP A 66 3.85 -11.74 -19.75
C ASP A 66 3.38 -10.43 -19.14
N ARG A 67 3.19 -10.40 -17.81
CA ARG A 67 2.90 -9.17 -17.08
C ARG A 67 3.97 -8.11 -17.32
N ARG A 68 5.25 -8.48 -17.18
CA ARG A 68 6.37 -7.55 -17.43
C ARG A 68 6.37 -7.07 -18.87
N ARG A 69 6.20 -7.98 -19.84
CA ARG A 69 6.16 -7.65 -21.27
C ARG A 69 5.06 -6.63 -21.58
N VAL A 70 3.83 -6.88 -21.15
CA VAL A 70 2.70 -5.96 -21.37
C VAL A 70 2.94 -4.61 -20.68
N ARG A 71 3.46 -4.60 -19.45
CA ARG A 71 3.83 -3.37 -18.75
C ARG A 71 4.86 -2.55 -19.53
N GLN A 72 5.91 -3.19 -20.06
CA GLN A 72 6.94 -2.52 -20.87
C GLN A 72 6.39 -2.01 -22.21
N GLU A 73 5.52 -2.77 -22.87
CA GLU A 73 4.99 -2.39 -24.20
C GLU A 73 3.92 -1.30 -24.13
N ARG A 74 3.12 -1.29 -23.04
CA ARG A 74 1.92 -0.45 -22.91
C ARG A 74 2.05 0.56 -21.77
N SER A 75 2.20 0.08 -20.52
CA SER A 75 2.24 0.96 -19.34
C SER A 75 3.40 1.95 -19.39
N ARG A 76 4.59 1.53 -19.87
CA ARG A 76 5.75 2.42 -20.04
C ARG A 76 5.44 3.61 -20.93
N LYS A 77 4.79 3.40 -22.08
CA LYS A 77 4.46 4.48 -23.04
C LYS A 77 3.54 5.52 -22.42
N VAL A 78 2.51 5.07 -21.69
CA VAL A 78 1.57 5.95 -21.00
C VAL A 78 2.25 6.68 -19.84
N ALA A 79 3.11 5.98 -19.08
CA ALA A 79 3.90 6.60 -18.03
C ALA A 79 4.82 7.69 -18.60
N ASP A 80 5.59 7.41 -19.64
CA ASP A 80 6.52 8.38 -20.24
C ASP A 80 5.77 9.60 -20.81
N ALA A 81 4.62 9.39 -21.44
CA ALA A 81 3.74 10.47 -21.89
C ALA A 81 3.21 11.31 -20.72
N LEU A 82 2.77 10.68 -19.63
CA LEU A 82 2.36 11.37 -18.41
C LEU A 82 3.52 12.17 -17.80
N HIS A 83 4.74 11.62 -17.75
CA HIS A 83 5.92 12.30 -17.24
C HIS A 83 6.20 13.58 -18.02
N GLN A 84 6.33 13.44 -19.35
CA GLN A 84 6.60 14.56 -20.25
C GLN A 84 5.52 15.64 -20.12
N TRP A 85 4.26 15.22 -20.08
CA TRP A 85 3.13 16.13 -19.94
C TRP A 85 3.17 16.85 -18.58
N LEU A 86 3.42 16.16 -17.47
CA LEU A 86 3.53 16.77 -16.14
C LEU A 86 4.71 17.76 -16.06
N THR A 87 5.87 17.42 -16.63
CA THR A 87 7.02 18.33 -16.72
C THR A 87 6.66 19.59 -17.49
N ALA A 88 5.96 19.47 -18.63
CA ALA A 88 5.53 20.61 -19.42
C ALA A 88 4.46 21.46 -18.71
N GLN A 89 3.52 20.85 -17.99
CA GLN A 89 2.54 21.59 -17.18
C GLN A 89 3.22 22.33 -16.04
N ARG A 90 4.25 21.73 -15.43
CA ARG A 90 4.93 22.32 -14.27
C ARG A 90 5.54 23.69 -14.56
N GLN A 91 6.01 23.90 -15.78
CA GLN A 91 6.57 25.18 -16.25
C GLN A 91 5.53 26.30 -16.35
N LYS A 92 4.24 25.95 -16.40
CA LYS A 92 3.12 26.89 -16.60
C LYS A 92 2.35 27.16 -15.31
N VAL A 93 2.61 26.36 -14.26
CA VAL A 93 1.84 26.39 -13.02
C VAL A 93 2.60 27.23 -11.98
N PRO A 94 1.94 28.20 -11.31
CA PRO A 94 2.56 29.00 -10.27
C PRO A 94 3.10 28.16 -9.11
N GLU A 95 4.27 28.57 -8.61
CA GLU A 95 4.90 27.99 -7.43
C GLU A 95 3.96 28.00 -6.21
N GLY A 96 4.09 26.98 -5.36
CA GLY A 96 3.31 26.86 -4.11
C GLY A 96 1.83 26.50 -4.28
N SER A 97 1.28 26.54 -5.50
CA SER A 97 -0.11 26.15 -5.77
C SER A 97 -0.38 24.68 -5.46
N ALA A 98 -1.64 24.32 -5.18
CA ALA A 98 -2.05 22.93 -4.99
C ALA A 98 -1.72 22.07 -6.22
N THR A 99 -1.86 22.64 -7.42
CA THR A 99 -1.48 22.01 -8.68
C THR A 99 0.01 21.74 -8.76
N ALA A 100 0.87 22.73 -8.43
CA ALA A 100 2.31 22.53 -8.39
C ALA A 100 2.69 21.41 -7.42
N LYS A 101 2.12 21.40 -6.21
CA LYS A 101 2.36 20.35 -5.21
C LYS A 101 2.00 18.94 -5.69
N ALA A 102 0.87 18.79 -6.41
CA ALA A 102 0.48 17.49 -6.96
C ALA A 102 1.40 17.01 -8.09
N ILE A 103 1.81 17.91 -8.97
CA ILE A 103 2.77 17.63 -10.04
C ILE A 103 4.13 17.26 -9.44
N ASP A 104 4.64 18.08 -8.53
CA ASP A 104 5.95 17.91 -7.89
C ASP A 104 6.04 16.61 -7.11
N TYR A 105 4.97 16.19 -6.43
CA TYR A 105 4.92 14.90 -5.77
C TYR A 105 5.19 13.74 -6.74
N SER A 106 4.57 13.79 -7.91
CA SER A 106 4.71 12.73 -8.92
C SER A 106 6.08 12.78 -9.58
N LEU A 107 6.55 13.97 -9.97
CA LEU A 107 7.85 14.13 -10.64
C LEU A 107 9.03 13.76 -9.73
N LYS A 108 9.02 14.19 -8.46
CA LYS A 108 10.10 13.88 -7.50
C LYS A 108 10.22 12.38 -7.20
N ARG A 109 9.13 11.63 -7.32
CA ARG A 109 9.06 10.19 -7.02
C ARG A 109 8.88 9.34 -8.28
N TRP A 110 9.17 9.88 -9.46
CA TRP A 110 8.83 9.24 -10.72
C TRP A 110 9.44 7.84 -10.88
N LEU A 111 10.72 7.70 -10.53
CA LEU A 111 11.41 6.41 -10.54
C LEU A 111 10.72 5.38 -9.62
N ALA A 112 10.34 5.80 -8.41
CA ALA A 112 9.62 4.92 -7.49
C ALA A 112 8.24 4.55 -8.04
N LEU A 113 7.48 5.51 -8.57
CA LEU A 113 6.13 5.33 -9.11
C LEU A 113 6.09 4.45 -10.37
N THR A 114 7.20 4.33 -11.11
CA THR A 114 7.28 3.53 -12.34
C THR A 114 8.04 2.21 -12.17
N ARG A 115 8.66 1.95 -11.01
CA ARG A 115 9.43 0.73 -10.74
C ARG A 115 8.62 -0.56 -10.92
N TYR A 116 7.30 -0.53 -10.67
CA TYR A 116 6.42 -1.69 -10.90
C TYR A 116 6.34 -2.09 -12.39
N ILE A 117 6.63 -1.18 -13.32
CA ILE A 117 6.65 -1.48 -14.76
C ILE A 117 7.83 -2.40 -15.09
N ASP A 118 8.93 -2.28 -14.35
CA ASP A 118 10.17 -3.05 -14.57
C ASP A 118 10.18 -4.40 -13.85
N ASP A 119 9.41 -4.54 -12.77
CA ASP A 119 9.32 -5.75 -11.95
C ASP A 119 7.88 -6.24 -11.81
N ALA A 120 7.60 -7.42 -12.38
CA ALA A 120 6.27 -8.04 -12.38
C ALA A 120 5.76 -8.45 -10.99
N ASN A 121 6.66 -8.60 -10.00
CA ASN A 121 6.30 -8.96 -8.64
C ASN A 121 5.84 -7.75 -7.82
N LEU A 122 6.15 -6.54 -8.29
CA LEU A 122 5.69 -5.33 -7.64
C LEU A 122 4.26 -4.99 -8.09
N PRO A 123 3.32 -4.77 -7.16
CA PRO A 123 2.02 -4.19 -7.48
C PRO A 123 2.15 -2.68 -7.75
N ALA A 124 1.27 -2.15 -8.60
CA ALA A 124 1.17 -0.72 -8.91
C ALA A 124 0.79 0.15 -7.70
N ASP A 125 0.08 -0.42 -6.73
CA ASP A 125 -0.27 0.23 -5.48
C ASP A 125 -0.34 -0.77 -4.31
N ASN A 126 -0.41 -0.23 -3.10
CA ASN A 126 -0.51 -0.98 -1.85
C ASN A 126 -1.94 -1.00 -1.30
N ASN A 127 -2.97 -0.65 -2.08
CA ASN A 127 -4.34 -0.46 -1.58
C ASN A 127 -4.87 -1.70 -0.85
N ARG A 128 -4.52 -2.90 -1.31
CA ARG A 128 -4.91 -4.16 -0.65
C ARG A 128 -4.36 -4.24 0.78
N VAL A 129 -3.10 -3.89 0.99
CA VAL A 129 -2.47 -3.88 2.31
C VAL A 129 -3.09 -2.78 3.17
N GLU A 130 -3.30 -1.59 2.60
CA GLU A 130 -3.94 -0.46 3.31
C GLU A 130 -5.35 -0.79 3.78
N ASN A 131 -6.14 -1.46 2.94
CA ASN A 131 -7.48 -1.92 3.31
C ASN A 131 -7.46 -2.99 4.40
N GLN A 132 -6.47 -3.89 4.41
CA GLN A 132 -6.32 -4.91 5.45
C GLN A 132 -5.98 -4.31 6.82
N ILE A 133 -5.18 -3.23 6.85
CA ILE A 133 -4.83 -2.53 8.09
C ILE A 133 -5.85 -1.46 8.50
N ARG A 134 -6.79 -1.10 7.63
CA ARG A 134 -7.82 -0.07 7.90
C ARG A 134 -8.61 -0.31 9.20
N PRO A 135 -9.02 -1.54 9.56
CA PRO A 135 -9.66 -1.80 10.86
C PRO A 135 -8.77 -1.41 12.05
N ILE A 136 -7.46 -1.59 11.94
CA ILE A 136 -6.49 -1.17 12.98
C ILE A 136 -6.41 0.35 13.04
N ALA A 137 -6.34 1.02 11.89
CA ALA A 137 -6.28 2.48 11.82
C ALA A 137 -7.54 3.14 12.40
N LEU A 138 -8.72 2.60 12.09
CA LEU A 138 -10.00 3.03 12.66
C LEU A 138 -10.08 2.70 14.16
N GLY A 139 -9.65 1.50 14.55
CA GLY A 139 -9.56 1.10 15.95
C GLY A 139 -8.72 2.08 16.77
N ARG A 140 -7.56 2.50 16.27
CA ARG A 140 -6.69 3.50 16.94
C ARG A 140 -7.40 4.83 17.21
N GLN A 141 -8.25 5.30 16.31
CA GLN A 141 -9.04 6.53 16.56
C GLN A 141 -10.11 6.33 17.65
N ASN A 142 -10.58 5.09 17.84
CA ASN A 142 -11.59 4.72 18.83
C ASN A 142 -10.98 4.22 20.16
N TRP A 143 -9.70 3.86 20.19
CA TRP A 143 -8.99 3.41 21.38
C TRP A 143 -8.42 4.60 22.14
N LEU A 144 -9.30 5.34 22.81
CA LEU A 144 -9.03 6.59 23.54
C LEU A 144 -7.91 6.48 24.61
N PHE A 145 -7.50 5.27 24.99
CA PHE A 145 -6.45 5.01 26.00
C PHE A 145 -5.18 4.34 25.45
N ALA A 146 -5.08 4.15 24.13
CA ALA A 146 -3.90 3.58 23.47
C ALA A 146 -2.87 4.68 23.14
N GLY A 147 -2.08 5.11 24.14
CA GLY A 147 -1.14 6.24 23.98
C GLY A 147 0.34 5.92 24.23
N SER A 148 0.70 4.75 24.77
CA SER A 148 2.09 4.40 25.09
C SER A 148 2.70 3.43 24.07
N LEU A 149 4.02 3.52 23.86
CA LEU A 149 4.77 2.56 23.02
C LEU A 149 4.52 1.11 23.42
N ARG A 150 4.42 0.85 24.74
CA ARG A 150 4.14 -0.49 25.28
C ARG A 150 2.74 -0.98 24.90
N ALA A 151 1.73 -0.10 24.97
CA ALA A 151 0.38 -0.43 24.52
C ALA A 151 0.35 -0.70 23.01
N GLY A 152 1.07 0.10 22.21
CA GLY A 152 1.22 -0.12 20.77
C GLY A 152 1.83 -1.48 20.42
N ARG A 153 2.90 -1.90 21.11
CA ARG A 153 3.52 -3.23 20.93
C ARG A 153 2.56 -4.37 21.25
N ARG A 154 1.76 -4.25 22.32
CA ARG A 154 0.75 -5.26 22.68
C ARG A 154 -0.37 -5.35 21.66
N ALA A 155 -0.88 -4.20 21.21
CA ALA A 155 -1.90 -4.15 20.17
C ALA A 155 -1.40 -4.80 18.87
N ALA A 156 -0.15 -4.50 18.46
CA ALA A 156 0.46 -5.12 17.29
C ALA A 156 0.56 -6.65 17.41
N ALA A 157 0.96 -7.18 18.58
CA ALA A 157 1.03 -8.62 18.81
C ALA A 157 -0.35 -9.30 18.70
N VAL A 158 -1.37 -8.75 19.37
CA VAL A 158 -2.74 -9.28 19.32
C VAL A 158 -3.31 -9.23 17.91
N MET A 159 -3.16 -8.09 17.22
CA MET A 159 -3.65 -7.96 15.84
C MET A 159 -2.92 -8.90 14.88
N SER A 160 -1.62 -9.14 15.09
CA SER A 160 -0.86 -10.11 14.29
C SER A 160 -1.43 -11.53 14.43
N LEU A 161 -1.79 -11.95 15.65
CA LEU A 161 -2.42 -13.25 15.90
C LEU A 161 -3.81 -13.34 15.25
N VAL A 162 -4.67 -12.34 15.45
CA VAL A 162 -6.02 -12.30 14.87
C VAL A 162 -5.97 -12.37 13.34
N HIS A 163 -5.13 -11.56 12.70
CA HIS A 163 -5.02 -11.56 11.24
C HIS A 163 -4.38 -12.84 10.71
N SER A 164 -3.41 -13.41 11.42
CA SER A 164 -2.82 -14.71 11.06
C SER A 164 -3.85 -15.84 11.15
N ALA A 165 -4.73 -15.84 12.17
CA ALA A 165 -5.83 -16.80 12.27
C ALA A 165 -6.79 -16.69 11.07
N ARG A 166 -7.20 -15.47 10.71
CA ARG A 166 -8.05 -15.25 9.52
C ARG A 166 -7.39 -15.71 8.23
N LEU A 167 -6.09 -15.46 8.05
CA LEU A 167 -5.34 -15.86 6.86
C LEU A 167 -5.24 -17.39 6.72
N ASN A 168 -5.25 -18.13 7.83
CA ASN A 168 -5.27 -19.59 7.85
C ASN A 168 -6.71 -20.17 7.85
N GLY A 169 -7.74 -19.34 7.63
CA GLY A 169 -9.13 -19.78 7.54
C GLY A 169 -9.80 -20.05 8.89
N HIS A 170 -9.19 -19.63 10.00
CA HIS A 170 -9.75 -19.83 11.34
C HIS A 170 -10.67 -18.68 11.76
N GLU A 171 -11.71 -19.01 12.53
CA GLU A 171 -12.52 -18.03 13.25
C GLU A 171 -11.68 -17.48 14.43
N PRO A 172 -11.35 -16.18 14.47
CA PRO A 172 -10.39 -15.65 15.44
C PRO A 172 -10.80 -15.79 16.90
N HIS A 173 -12.10 -15.69 17.21
CA HIS A 173 -12.56 -15.86 18.59
C HIS A 173 -12.39 -17.31 19.06
N ALA A 174 -12.75 -18.30 18.25
CA ALA A 174 -12.53 -19.72 18.52
C ALA A 174 -11.05 -20.03 18.73
N TYR A 175 -10.18 -19.52 17.85
CA TYR A 175 -8.73 -19.64 18.00
C TYR A 175 -8.21 -19.05 19.31
N LEU A 176 -8.56 -17.80 19.61
CA LEU A 176 -8.09 -17.12 20.81
C LEU A 176 -8.61 -17.78 22.09
N LYS A 177 -9.87 -18.21 22.08
CA LYS A 177 -10.48 -18.92 23.21
C LYS A 177 -9.73 -20.22 23.51
N ASP A 178 -9.57 -21.09 22.51
CA ASP A 178 -8.85 -22.37 22.66
C ASP A 178 -7.41 -22.16 23.16
N VAL A 179 -6.69 -21.21 22.55
CA VAL A 179 -5.31 -20.92 22.95
C VAL A 179 -5.21 -20.39 24.38
N LEU A 180 -6.11 -19.49 24.79
CA LEU A 180 -6.11 -18.94 26.16
C LEU A 180 -6.53 -19.98 27.20
N GLU A 181 -7.42 -20.91 26.86
CA GLU A 181 -7.83 -22.03 27.73
C GLU A 181 -6.70 -23.06 27.89
N ARG A 182 -5.91 -23.31 26.84
CA ARG A 182 -4.77 -24.25 26.85
C ARG A 182 -3.51 -23.68 27.47
N LEU A 183 -3.29 -22.38 27.35
CA LEU A 183 -2.03 -21.71 27.74
C LEU A 183 -1.53 -22.08 29.16
N PRO A 184 -2.39 -22.15 30.20
CA PRO A 184 -1.95 -22.46 31.57
C PRO A 184 -1.35 -23.85 31.75
N THR A 185 -1.72 -24.82 30.91
CA THR A 185 -1.29 -26.22 31.02
C THR A 185 -0.43 -26.68 29.84
N HIS A 186 -0.30 -25.87 28.79
CA HIS A 186 0.50 -26.19 27.61
C HIS A 186 2.00 -26.01 27.88
N PRO A 187 2.85 -27.00 27.56
CA PRO A 187 4.29 -26.87 27.77
C PRO A 187 4.88 -25.71 26.97
N ALA A 188 5.70 -24.87 27.62
CA ALA A 188 6.35 -23.72 26.97
C ALA A 188 7.19 -24.12 25.75
N SER A 189 7.83 -25.30 25.78
CA SER A 189 8.59 -25.86 24.65
C SER A 189 7.74 -26.15 23.41
N ARG A 190 6.42 -26.28 23.57
CA ARG A 190 5.46 -26.60 22.51
C ARG A 190 4.56 -25.42 22.14
N ILE A 191 4.87 -24.20 22.58
CA ILE A 191 4.03 -23.02 22.32
C ILE A 191 3.80 -22.76 20.82
N ALA A 192 4.74 -23.19 19.97
CA ALA A 192 4.62 -23.07 18.51
C ALA A 192 3.42 -23.84 17.93
N GLU A 193 2.94 -24.89 18.59
CA GLU A 193 1.73 -25.64 18.19
C GLU A 193 0.46 -24.79 18.30
N LEU A 194 0.46 -23.77 19.15
CA LEU A 194 -0.65 -22.84 19.32
C LEU A 194 -0.61 -21.69 18.29
N LEU A 195 0.38 -21.65 17.40
CA LEU A 195 0.46 -20.59 16.40
C LEU A 195 -0.60 -20.78 15.30
N PRO A 196 -1.15 -19.70 14.72
CA PRO A 196 -2.30 -19.80 13.81
C PRO A 196 -2.11 -20.67 12.57
N HIS A 197 -0.87 -20.94 12.13
CA HIS A 197 -0.57 -21.77 10.96
C HIS A 197 -0.34 -23.26 11.31
N ARG A 198 -0.33 -23.59 12.60
CA ARG A 198 -0.19 -24.96 13.13
C ARG A 198 -1.35 -25.35 14.04
N TRP A 199 -2.25 -24.41 14.30
CA TRP A 199 -3.35 -24.59 15.22
C TRP A 199 -4.31 -25.66 14.71
N GLN A 200 -4.65 -26.57 15.60
CA GLN A 200 -5.70 -27.56 15.44
C GLN A 200 -6.65 -27.37 16.60
N SER A 201 -7.95 -27.26 16.30
CA SER A 201 -8.98 -27.16 17.32
C SER A 201 -8.94 -28.41 18.21
N SER A 202 -9.01 -28.20 19.52
CA SER A 202 -9.17 -29.28 20.49
C SER A 202 -10.53 -29.97 20.36
#